data_AF-A0A1F6Q5K3-F1
#
_entry.id   AF-A0A1F6Q5K3-F1
#
_cell.length_a   1.000
_cell.length_b   1.000
_cell.length_c   1.000
_cell.angle_alpha   90.00
_cell.angle_beta   90.00
_cell.angle_gamma   90.00
#
_symmetry.space_group_name_H-M   'P 1'
#
loop_
_entity.id
_entity.type
_entity.pdbx_description
1 polymer ?
#
loop_
_entity_poly.entity_id
_entity_poly.type
_entity_poly.pdbx_seq_one_letter_code
_entity_poly.pdbx_strand_id
1 'polypeptide(L)'
;MFYPCWIRSKEKDVLNCSFLNDNIRVLCPNLNIINKANETNSPNLISYVLSVNHGLSKIILGGDAENESWNHIVENYKDEIANATILKASHHGRDSGYHQEAVKTINPFVTVVSVGKKPETDASNKYRQYSNYVFSTVWQGSMVFDCYEDGTVIMLN
;
A
#
# COMPACT_ATOMS: atom_id res chain seq x y z
N MET A 1 15.36 -9.87 -11.53
CA MET A 1 15.22 -8.46 -11.92
C MET A 1 14.12 -7.85 -11.05
N PHE A 2 14.38 -6.73 -10.39
CA PHE A 2 13.34 -5.95 -9.71
C PHE A 2 12.75 -4.97 -10.72
N TYR A 3 11.43 -4.98 -10.88
CA TYR A 3 10.75 -3.99 -11.71
C TYR A 3 10.12 -2.93 -10.80
N PRO A 4 10.35 -1.64 -11.06
CA PRO A 4 9.78 -0.56 -10.27
C PRO A 4 8.26 -0.42 -10.47
N CYS A 5 7.59 0.09 -9.45
CA CYS A 5 6.22 0.59 -9.54
C CYS A 5 6.24 2.08 -9.20
N TRP A 6 5.71 2.90 -10.10
CA TRP A 6 5.57 4.33 -9.93
C TRP A 6 4.10 4.68 -9.75
N ILE A 7 3.80 5.50 -8.75
CA ILE A 7 2.46 6.03 -8.51
C ILE A 7 2.59 7.55 -8.58
N ARG A 8 1.80 8.19 -9.44
CA ARG A 8 1.86 9.63 -9.70
C ARG A 8 0.52 10.27 -9.40
N SER A 9 0.50 11.27 -8.52
CA SER A 9 -0.64 12.20 -8.42
C SER A 9 -0.71 13.04 -9.70
N LYS A 10 -1.92 13.27 -10.20
CA LYS A 10 -2.18 13.98 -11.45
C LYS A 10 -3.40 14.88 -11.33
N GLU A 11 -3.20 16.16 -11.58
CA GLU A 11 -4.29 17.09 -11.87
C GLU A 11 -4.72 16.98 -13.33
N LYS A 12 -5.99 17.27 -13.62
CA LYS A 12 -6.50 17.30 -15.01
C LYS A 12 -5.98 18.52 -15.78
N ASP A 13 -5.73 19.63 -15.08
CA ASP A 13 -5.10 20.82 -15.64
C ASP A 13 -3.66 20.96 -15.11
N VAL A 14 -2.67 20.86 -16.00
CA VAL A 14 -1.24 20.77 -15.65
C VAL A 14 -0.68 22.08 -15.04
N LEU A 15 -1.44 23.17 -15.07
CA LEU A 15 -1.00 24.50 -14.64
C LEU A 15 -1.09 24.73 -13.12
N ASN A 16 -1.74 23.84 -12.36
CA ASN A 16 -1.97 24.03 -10.92
C ASN A 16 -1.32 22.97 -10.02
N CYS A 17 -0.40 22.15 -10.55
CA CYS A 17 0.23 21.04 -9.82
C CYS A 17 0.80 21.48 -8.47
N SER A 18 0.04 21.28 -7.39
CA SER A 18 0.46 21.66 -6.05
C SER A 18 0.57 20.42 -5.17
N PHE A 19 1.80 19.88 -5.10
CA PHE A 19 2.20 18.86 -4.12
C PHE A 19 1.91 19.28 -2.68
N LEU A 20 1.67 20.58 -2.44
CA LEU A 20 1.27 21.15 -1.15
C LEU A 20 -0.10 20.65 -0.68
N ASN A 21 -0.95 20.15 -1.58
CA ASN A 21 -2.26 19.58 -1.24
C ASN A 21 -2.22 18.08 -0.97
N ASP A 22 -1.10 17.41 -1.26
CA ASP A 22 -0.95 15.97 -1.03
C ASP A 22 -0.74 15.72 0.47
N ASN A 23 -1.74 15.13 1.11
CA ASN A 23 -1.70 14.82 2.54
C ASN A 23 -0.98 13.48 2.76
N ILE A 24 0.32 13.54 3.02
CA ILE A 24 1.16 12.38 3.32
C ILE A 24 1.22 12.16 4.83
N ARG A 25 0.77 10.99 5.29
CA ARG A 25 0.76 10.61 6.70
C ARG A 25 1.58 9.35 6.94
N VAL A 26 2.39 9.36 7.99
CA VAL A 26 3.04 8.16 8.52
C VAL A 26 2.08 7.50 9.51
N LEU A 27 1.70 6.25 9.24
CA LEU A 27 0.77 5.46 10.07
C LEU A 27 1.49 4.47 10.99
N CYS A 28 2.70 4.05 10.62
CA CYS A 28 3.53 3.10 11.34
C CYS A 28 5.01 3.38 10.94
N PRO A 29 5.99 3.12 11.82
CA PRO A 29 5.85 2.63 13.20
C PRO A 29 5.54 3.71 14.23
N ASN A 30 5.14 3.26 15.42
CA ASN A 30 5.05 4.07 16.64
C ASN A 30 6.07 3.55 17.69
N LEU A 31 6.20 4.24 18.84
CA LEU A 31 7.16 3.86 19.88
C LEU A 31 6.95 2.44 20.43
N ASN A 32 5.69 2.00 20.60
CA ASN A 32 5.40 0.66 21.10
C ASN A 32 5.84 -0.43 20.11
N ILE A 33 5.60 -0.21 18.82
CA ILE A 33 6.04 -1.11 17.74
C ILE A 33 7.57 -1.15 17.65
N ILE A 34 8.25 0.00 17.79
CA ILE A 34 9.72 0.06 17.80
C ILE A 34 10.29 -0.75 18.97
N ASN A 35 9.75 -0.57 20.19
CA ASN A 35 10.18 -1.34 21.35
C ASN A 35 9.96 -2.84 21.13
N LYS A 36 8.79 -3.23 20.61
CA LYS A 36 8.48 -4.62 20.30
C LYS A 36 9.45 -5.21 19.27
N ALA A 37 9.75 -4.47 18.21
CA ALA A 37 10.69 -4.87 17.17
C ALA A 37 12.09 -5.13 17.74
N ASN A 38 12.54 -4.30 18.68
CA ASN A 38 13.82 -4.48 19.37
C ASN A 38 13.80 -5.73 20.27
N GLU A 39 12.72 -5.96 21.02
CA GLU A 39 12.57 -7.13 21.89
C GLU A 39 12.54 -8.45 21.11
N THR A 40 11.89 -8.48 19.94
CA THR A 40 11.71 -9.71 19.16
C THR A 40 12.70 -9.86 18.01
N ASN A 41 13.59 -8.88 17.81
CA ASN A 41 14.51 -8.78 16.67
C ASN A 41 13.78 -8.90 15.32
N SER A 42 12.65 -8.19 15.20
CA SER A 42 11.75 -8.22 14.03
C SER A 42 11.79 -6.88 13.27
N PRO A 43 12.79 -6.65 12.40
CA PRO A 43 12.98 -5.36 11.73
C PRO A 43 11.83 -4.98 10.77
N ASN A 44 11.07 -5.95 10.28
CA ASN A 44 9.92 -5.68 9.42
C ASN A 44 8.82 -4.86 10.12
N LEU A 45 8.71 -4.97 11.46
CA LEU A 45 7.74 -4.22 12.26
C LEU A 45 7.95 -2.71 12.22
N ILE A 46 9.19 -2.26 12.02
CA ILE A 46 9.52 -0.82 11.90
C ILE A 46 9.38 -0.29 10.47
N SER A 47 8.78 -1.07 9.57
CA SER A 47 8.43 -0.60 8.23
C SER A 47 7.54 0.63 8.29
N TYR A 48 7.89 1.64 7.50
CA TYR A 48 6.99 2.76 7.28
C TYR A 48 5.76 2.32 6.51
N VAL A 49 4.59 2.53 7.11
CA VAL A 49 3.32 2.50 6.38
C VAL A 49 2.87 3.93 6.15
N LEU A 50 2.66 4.29 4.89
CA LEU A 50 2.30 5.63 4.48
C LEU A 50 0.89 5.65 3.88
N SER A 51 0.13 6.69 4.22
CA SER A 51 -1.06 7.12 3.49
C SER A 51 -0.69 8.35 2.67
N VAL A 52 -1.05 8.35 1.38
CA VAL A 52 -0.92 9.51 0.50
C VAL A 52 -2.30 9.79 -0.08
N ASN A 53 -2.88 10.93 0.27
CA ASN A 53 -4.18 11.36 -0.24
C ASN A 53 -4.01 12.53 -1.21
N HIS A 54 -4.55 12.36 -2.41
CA HIS A 54 -4.59 13.36 -3.49
C HIS A 54 -6.03 13.49 -3.98
N GLY A 55 -6.74 14.51 -3.51
CA GLY A 55 -8.19 14.60 -3.70
C GLY A 55 -8.91 13.36 -3.14
N LEU A 56 -9.70 12.70 -3.98
CA LEU A 56 -10.38 11.42 -3.70
C LEU A 56 -9.47 10.20 -3.93
N SER A 57 -8.28 10.37 -4.49
CA SER A 57 -7.32 9.26 -4.64
C SER A 57 -6.57 9.01 -3.35
N LYS A 58 -6.66 7.79 -2.83
CA LYS A 58 -5.96 7.35 -1.61
C LYS A 58 -5.01 6.20 -1.91
N ILE A 59 -3.75 6.37 -1.55
CA ILE A 59 -2.68 5.39 -1.81
C ILE A 59 -2.09 4.95 -0.48
N ILE A 60 -2.13 3.64 -0.23
CA ILE A 60 -1.53 3.02 0.95
C ILE A 60 -0.28 2.26 0.55
N LEU A 61 0.86 2.64 1.15
CA LEU A 61 2.15 2.01 0.93
C LEU A 61 2.49 1.15 2.15
N GLY A 62 2.33 -0.17 2.05
CA GLY A 62 2.42 -1.09 3.19
C GLY A 62 3.83 -1.44 3.68
N GLY A 63 4.89 -0.99 3.00
CA GLY A 63 6.27 -1.40 3.32
C GLY A 63 6.42 -2.92 3.43
N ASP A 64 7.15 -3.39 4.45
CA ASP A 64 7.19 -4.79 4.85
C ASP A 64 6.44 -5.02 6.17
N ALA A 65 5.43 -4.19 6.46
CA ALA A 65 4.63 -4.29 7.69
C ALA A 65 4.01 -5.69 7.87
N GLU A 66 4.02 -6.17 9.11
CA GLU A 66 3.47 -7.47 9.50
C GLU A 66 2.29 -7.27 10.48
N ASN A 67 1.79 -8.35 11.09
CA ASN A 67 0.53 -8.35 11.83
C ASN A 67 0.44 -7.28 12.91
N GLU A 68 1.48 -7.07 13.72
CA GLU A 68 1.48 -6.10 14.81
C GLU A 68 1.33 -4.66 14.29
N SER A 69 2.02 -4.35 13.19
CA SER A 69 1.88 -3.07 12.49
C SER A 69 0.45 -2.88 11.98
N TRP A 70 -0.11 -3.89 11.33
CA TRP A 70 -1.47 -3.82 10.78
C TRP A 70 -2.56 -3.75 11.85
N ASN A 71 -2.40 -4.45 12.97
CA ASN A 71 -3.30 -4.35 14.12
C ASN A 71 -3.34 -2.92 14.66
N HIS A 72 -2.17 -2.32 14.89
CA HIS A 72 -2.09 -0.93 15.32
C HIS A 72 -2.80 0.01 14.34
N ILE A 73 -2.57 -0.19 13.02
CA ILE A 73 -3.16 0.67 11.99
C ILE A 73 -4.69 0.51 11.92
N VAL A 74 -5.21 -0.71 11.99
CA VAL A 74 -6.66 -0.96 12.00
C VAL A 74 -7.32 -0.34 13.24
N GLU A 75 -6.67 -0.38 14.39
CA GLU A 75 -7.19 0.18 15.64
C GLU A 75 -7.19 1.71 15.64
N ASN A 76 -6.16 2.36 15.08
CA ASN A 76 -5.92 3.80 15.27
C ASN A 76 -6.17 4.64 14.02
N TYR A 77 -6.18 4.03 12.83
CA TYR A 77 -6.21 4.72 11.54
C TYR A 77 -7.25 4.11 10.58
N LYS A 78 -8.29 3.47 11.11
CA LYS A 78 -9.31 2.77 10.32
C LYS A 78 -9.91 3.64 9.19
N ASP A 79 -10.32 4.86 9.52
CA ASP A 79 -10.92 5.79 8.56
C ASP A 79 -9.88 6.32 7.55
N GLU A 80 -8.65 6.51 8.03
CA GLU A 80 -7.55 6.97 7.19
C GLU A 80 -7.20 5.95 6.11
N ILE A 81 -7.23 4.65 6.41
CA ILE A 81 -6.90 3.61 5.43
C ILE A 81 -8.07 3.15 4.55
N ALA A 82 -9.30 3.49 4.91
CA ALA A 82 -10.50 2.94 4.28
C ALA A 82 -10.67 3.40 2.81
N ASN A 83 -11.15 2.47 1.97
CA ASN A 83 -11.49 2.69 0.55
C ASN A 83 -10.34 3.32 -0.26
N ALA A 84 -9.19 2.64 -0.28
CA ALA A 84 -8.03 3.11 -1.02
C ALA A 84 -8.16 2.89 -2.53
N THR A 85 -7.63 3.81 -3.31
CA THR A 85 -7.45 3.67 -4.76
C THR A 85 -6.37 2.62 -5.05
N ILE A 86 -5.23 2.71 -4.37
CA ILE A 86 -4.11 1.77 -4.53
C ILE A 86 -3.62 1.30 -3.17
N LEU A 87 -3.46 -0.02 -3.02
CA LEU A 87 -2.65 -0.64 -1.98
C LEU A 87 -1.38 -1.23 -2.61
N LYS A 88 -0.20 -0.80 -2.18
CA LYS A 88 1.01 -1.59 -2.38
C LYS A 88 1.09 -2.62 -1.27
N ALA A 89 0.92 -3.91 -1.63
CA ALA A 89 0.89 -5.02 -0.70
C ALA A 89 2.17 -5.07 0.16
N SER A 90 2.01 -5.31 1.46
CA SER A 90 3.14 -5.42 2.37
C SER A 90 4.01 -6.64 2.09
N HIS A 91 5.30 -6.51 2.36
CA HIS A 91 6.26 -7.61 2.37
C HIS A 91 6.23 -8.40 1.06
N HIS A 92 6.22 -7.66 -0.06
CA HIS A 92 6.15 -8.20 -1.42
C HIS A 92 4.90 -9.06 -1.69
N GLY A 93 3.82 -8.89 -0.92
CA GLY A 93 2.61 -9.69 -0.98
C GLY A 93 2.78 -11.10 -0.40
N ARG A 94 3.66 -11.27 0.59
CA ARG A 94 3.80 -12.52 1.34
C ARG A 94 2.73 -12.67 2.42
N ASP A 95 2.49 -13.90 2.83
CA ASP A 95 1.55 -14.25 3.91
C ASP A 95 1.86 -13.55 5.23
N SER A 96 3.14 -13.35 5.58
CA SER A 96 3.54 -12.64 6.80
C SER A 96 3.16 -11.15 6.80
N GLY A 97 3.00 -10.55 5.61
CA GLY A 97 2.55 -9.17 5.45
C GLY A 97 1.05 -9.03 5.16
N TYR A 98 0.34 -10.12 4.89
CA TYR A 98 -1.10 -10.07 4.64
C TYR A 98 -1.89 -10.07 5.95
N HIS A 99 -2.76 -9.08 6.11
CA HIS A 99 -3.63 -8.95 7.27
C HIS A 99 -5.09 -8.76 6.84
N GLN A 100 -5.93 -9.78 7.03
CA GLN A 100 -7.28 -9.82 6.45
C GLN A 100 -8.15 -8.63 6.85
N GLU A 101 -8.21 -8.29 8.14
CA GLU A 101 -9.02 -7.16 8.61
C GLU A 101 -8.52 -5.82 8.06
N ALA A 102 -7.20 -5.67 7.87
CA ALA A 102 -6.63 -4.46 7.27
C ALA A 102 -7.00 -4.38 5.79
N VAL A 103 -6.78 -5.44 5.01
CA VAL A 103 -7.10 -5.43 3.57
C VAL A 103 -8.60 -5.25 3.33
N LYS A 104 -9.45 -5.87 4.15
CA LYS A 104 -10.91 -5.68 4.11
C LYS A 104 -11.31 -4.24 4.44
N THR A 105 -10.65 -3.60 5.41
CA THR A 105 -10.88 -2.18 5.74
C THR A 105 -10.41 -1.27 4.61
N ILE A 106 -9.21 -1.54 4.07
CA ILE A 106 -8.62 -0.78 2.98
C ILE A 106 -9.51 -0.86 1.73
N ASN A 107 -10.12 -2.01 1.47
CA ASN A 107 -11.02 -2.24 0.33
C ASN A 107 -10.44 -1.65 -0.98
N PRO A 108 -9.21 -2.03 -1.37
CA PRO A 108 -8.48 -1.31 -2.40
C PRO A 108 -9.05 -1.56 -3.79
N PHE A 109 -9.14 -0.51 -4.62
CA PHE A 109 -9.49 -0.71 -6.03
C PHE A 109 -8.40 -1.51 -6.77
N VAL A 110 -7.12 -1.15 -6.57
CA VAL A 110 -5.97 -1.91 -7.08
C VAL A 110 -5.05 -2.31 -5.93
N THR A 111 -4.64 -3.58 -5.89
CA THR A 111 -3.48 -4.02 -5.11
C THR A 111 -2.29 -4.32 -6.02
N VAL A 112 -1.12 -3.77 -5.69
CA VAL A 112 0.15 -4.02 -6.38
C VAL A 112 1.07 -4.91 -5.54
N VAL A 113 1.40 -6.08 -6.08
CA VAL A 113 2.32 -7.06 -5.49
C VAL A 113 3.70 -6.93 -6.15
N SER A 114 4.56 -6.15 -5.51
CA SER A 114 5.94 -5.91 -5.95
C SER A 114 6.86 -7.06 -5.54
N VAL A 115 7.01 -8.05 -6.41
CA VAL A 115 7.81 -9.27 -6.19
C VAL A 115 8.58 -9.65 -7.45
N GLY A 116 9.73 -10.29 -7.25
CA GLY A 116 10.44 -11.04 -8.30
C GLY A 116 9.78 -12.41 -8.49
N LYS A 117 10.50 -13.50 -8.22
CA LYS A 117 9.91 -14.85 -8.27
C LYS A 117 8.81 -15.01 -7.20
N LYS A 118 7.66 -15.57 -7.59
CA LYS A 118 6.58 -15.90 -6.66
C LYS A 118 7.05 -16.93 -5.61
N PRO A 119 6.98 -16.60 -4.31
CA PRO A 119 7.32 -17.55 -3.25
C PRO A 119 6.15 -18.49 -2.96
N GLU A 120 6.40 -19.57 -2.22
CA GLU A 120 5.33 -20.44 -1.68
C GLU A 120 4.38 -19.67 -0.74
N THR A 121 4.88 -18.59 -0.13
CA THR A 121 4.13 -17.71 0.77
C THR A 121 3.37 -16.60 0.04
N ASP A 122 3.11 -16.73 -1.27
CA ASP A 122 2.40 -15.70 -2.04
C ASP A 122 0.93 -15.54 -1.58
N ALA A 123 0.59 -14.36 -1.11
CA ALA A 123 -0.74 -14.01 -0.63
C ALA A 123 -1.62 -13.35 -1.71
N SER A 124 -1.23 -13.33 -2.99
CA SER A 124 -1.96 -12.57 -4.03
C SER A 124 -3.44 -12.99 -4.13
N ASN A 125 -3.73 -14.29 -3.95
CA ASN A 125 -5.11 -14.80 -3.95
C ASN A 125 -5.93 -14.29 -2.76
N LYS A 126 -5.31 -14.02 -1.62
CA LYS A 126 -6.00 -13.46 -0.45
C LYS A 126 -6.35 -11.99 -0.69
N TYR A 127 -5.43 -11.22 -1.27
CA TYR A 127 -5.70 -9.83 -1.69
C TYR A 127 -6.84 -9.74 -2.71
N ARG A 128 -6.94 -10.69 -3.66
CA ARG A 128 -8.02 -10.74 -4.67
C ARG A 128 -9.43 -10.84 -4.08
N GLN A 129 -9.59 -11.27 -2.83
CA GLN A 129 -10.90 -11.35 -2.19
C GLN A 129 -11.50 -9.97 -1.87
N TYR A 130 -10.66 -8.95 -1.78
CA TYR A 130 -11.04 -7.61 -1.33
C TYR A 130 -10.54 -6.50 -2.27
N SER A 131 -9.90 -6.87 -3.38
CA SER A 131 -9.42 -5.92 -4.40
C SER A 131 -10.10 -6.17 -5.72
N ASN A 132 -10.44 -5.11 -6.47
CA ASN A 132 -10.98 -5.28 -7.82
C ASN A 132 -9.90 -5.81 -8.78
N TYR A 133 -8.67 -5.34 -8.63
CA TYR A 133 -7.52 -5.79 -9.42
C TYR A 133 -6.32 -6.09 -8.54
N VAL A 134 -5.56 -7.13 -8.91
CA VAL A 134 -4.27 -7.47 -8.28
C VAL A 134 -3.22 -7.66 -9.37
N PHE A 135 -2.28 -6.71 -9.45
CA PHE A 135 -1.15 -6.76 -10.37
C PHE A 135 0.13 -7.18 -9.66
N SER A 136 1.08 -7.75 -10.40
CA SER A 136 2.37 -8.16 -9.86
C SER A 136 3.51 -7.86 -10.82
N THR A 137 4.56 -7.22 -10.29
CA THR A 137 5.75 -6.83 -11.09
C THR A 137 6.41 -7.99 -11.84
N VAL A 138 6.25 -9.23 -11.37
CA VAL A 138 6.78 -10.42 -12.08
C VAL A 138 6.08 -10.69 -13.42
N TRP A 139 4.82 -10.27 -13.56
CA TRP A 139 4.01 -10.49 -14.76
C TRP A 139 3.87 -9.21 -15.60
N GLN A 140 3.73 -8.06 -14.93
CA GLN A 140 3.54 -6.77 -15.61
C GLN A 140 4.85 -6.04 -15.93
N GLY A 141 5.97 -6.45 -15.34
CA GLY A 141 7.20 -5.66 -15.41
C GLY A 141 7.05 -4.36 -14.60
N SER A 142 7.58 -3.27 -15.16
CA SER A 142 7.46 -1.94 -14.55
C SER A 142 6.04 -1.43 -14.71
N MET A 143 5.45 -0.85 -13.66
CA MET A 143 4.10 -0.30 -13.71
C MET A 143 4.12 1.19 -13.38
N VAL A 144 3.25 1.96 -14.04
CA VAL A 144 3.00 3.37 -13.73
C VAL A 144 1.50 3.56 -13.55
N PHE A 145 1.09 4.15 -12.43
CA PHE A 145 -0.29 4.54 -12.18
C PHE A 145 -0.40 6.06 -12.11
N ASP A 146 -1.32 6.61 -12.88
CA ASP A 146 -1.79 7.99 -12.73
C ASP A 146 -3.05 7.99 -11.87
N CYS A 147 -2.98 8.63 -10.71
CA CYS A 147 -4.07 8.79 -9.76
C CYS A 147 -4.55 10.24 -9.79
N TYR A 148 -5.80 10.45 -10.20
CA TYR A 148 -6.40 11.77 -10.35
C TYR A 148 -7.17 12.20 -9.10
N GLU A 149 -7.33 13.50 -8.88
CA GLU A 149 -8.06 14.07 -7.74
C GLU A 149 -9.52 13.59 -7.63
N ASP A 150 -10.15 13.17 -8.73
CA ASP A 150 -11.53 12.66 -8.70
C ASP A 150 -11.62 11.16 -8.36
N GLY A 151 -10.49 10.53 -8.01
CA GLY A 151 -10.40 9.12 -7.67
C GLY A 151 -10.19 8.21 -8.88
N THR A 152 -10.16 8.76 -10.11
CA THR A 152 -9.83 7.99 -11.31
C THR A 152 -8.39 7.49 -11.23
N VAL A 153 -8.17 6.22 -11.55
CA VAL A 153 -6.84 5.63 -11.65
C VAL A 153 -6.63 4.97 -13.00
N ILE A 154 -5.50 5.27 -13.64
CA ILE A 154 -5.13 4.72 -14.95
C ILE A 154 -3.75 4.06 -14.83
N MET A 155 -3.65 2.79 -15.22
CA MET A 155 -2.37 2.12 -15.40
C MET A 155 -1.84 2.42 -16.80
N LEU A 156 -0.61 2.92 -16.89
CA LEU A 156 0.09 3.14 -18.17
C LEU A 156 0.97 1.93 -18.47
N ASN A 157 0.92 1.49 -19.73
CA ASN A 157 1.79 0.44 -20.27
C ASN A 157 3.00 1.04 -20.97
#